data_AF-R5MAQ4-F1
#
_entry.id   AF-R5MAQ4-F1
#
_cell.length_a   1.000
_cell.length_b   1.000
_cell.length_c   1.000
_cell.angle_alpha   90.00
_cell.angle_beta   90.00
_cell.angle_gamma   90.00
#
_symmetry.space_group_name_H-M   'P 1'
#
loop_
_entity.id
_entity.type
_entity.pdbx_description
1 polymer ?
#
loop_
_entity_poly.entity_id
_entity_poly.type
_entity_poly.pdbx_seq_one_letter_code
_entity_poly.pdbx_strand_id
1 'polypeptide(L)' 'MIEIQGTDPNMIANNLKSAYPTHPGEVLKEEVEYRKLSQRKLAEQMGISYKMLNDILNLQYNRFVEPL' A
#
# COMPACT_ATOMS: atom_id res chain seq x y z
N MET A 1 -2.94 8.02 -15.20
CA MET A 1 -3.89 6.92 -14.97
C MET A 1 -3.15 5.62 -15.18
N ILE A 2 -3.32 4.66 -14.29
CA ILE A 2 -2.74 3.32 -14.42
C ILE A 2 -3.75 2.43 -15.15
N GLU A 3 -3.26 1.56 -16.01
CA GLU A 3 -4.08 0.60 -16.75
C GLU A 3 -3.65 -0.83 -16.38
N ILE A 4 -4.63 -1.69 -16.10
CA ILE A 4 -4.43 -3.11 -15.82
C ILE A 4 -5.30 -3.86 -16.83
N GLN A 5 -4.70 -4.74 -17.63
CA GLN A 5 -5.42 -5.48 -18.68
C GLN A 5 -6.59 -6.27 -18.08
N GLY A 6 -7.78 -6.09 -18.65
CA GLY A 6 -9.01 -6.76 -18.21
C GLY A 6 -9.70 -6.16 -16.99
N THR A 7 -9.25 -4.99 -16.49
CA THR A 7 -9.90 -4.26 -15.38
C THR A 7 -10.37 -2.88 -15.85
N ASP A 8 -11.58 -2.48 -15.46
CA ASP A 8 -12.08 -1.13 -15.75
C ASP A 8 -11.17 -0.08 -15.07
N PRO A 9 -10.68 0.95 -15.80
CA PRO A 9 -9.79 1.96 -15.22
C PRO A 9 -10.37 2.70 -14.01
N ASN A 10 -11.70 2.81 -13.89
CA ASN A 10 -12.38 3.43 -12.76
C ASN A 10 -12.50 2.49 -11.54
N MET A 11 -12.16 1.22 -11.67
CA MET A 11 -12.09 0.28 -10.54
C MET A 11 -10.67 0.13 -9.98
N ILE A 12 -9.69 0.86 -10.53
CA ILE A 12 -8.32 0.85 -10.04
C ILE A 12 -8.20 1.89 -8.92
N ALA A 13 -7.84 1.46 -7.71
CA ALA A 13 -7.71 2.33 -6.53
C ALA A 13 -6.86 3.59 -6.79
N ASN A 14 -5.73 3.45 -7.51
CA ASN A 14 -4.83 4.55 -7.85
C ASN A 14 -5.43 5.58 -8.84
N ASN A 15 -6.54 5.26 -9.49
CA ASN A 15 -7.29 6.18 -10.36
C ASN A 15 -8.50 6.80 -9.66
N LEU A 16 -8.85 6.34 -8.46
CA LEU A 16 -10.00 6.82 -7.70
C LEU A 16 -9.61 7.95 -6.75
N LYS A 17 -10.49 8.95 -6.61
CA LYS A 17 -10.37 9.98 -5.58
C LYS A 17 -11.01 9.46 -4.28
N SER A 18 -10.24 9.35 -3.22
CA SER A 18 -10.73 8.94 -1.90
C SER A 18 -11.80 9.92 -1.39
N ALA A 19 -12.88 9.40 -0.81
CA ALA A 19 -13.94 10.20 -0.19
C ALA A 19 -13.48 10.89 1.10
N TYR A 20 -12.51 10.28 1.80
CA TYR A 20 -11.93 10.75 3.04
C TYR A 20 -10.39 10.65 2.98
N PRO A 21 -9.66 11.44 3.78
CA PRO A 21 -8.22 11.26 3.93
C PRO A 21 -7.93 9.92 4.63
N THR A 22 -7.59 8.92 3.83
CA THR A 22 -7.22 7.58 4.31
C THR A 22 -5.73 7.36 4.11
N HIS A 23 -5.06 6.81 5.12
CA HIS A 23 -3.65 6.46 4.99
C HIS A 23 -3.47 5.30 3.99
N PRO A 24 -2.53 5.37 3.02
CA PRO A 24 -2.32 4.30 2.04
C PRO A 24 -2.02 2.93 2.66
N GLY A 25 -1.37 2.89 3.84
CA GLY A 25 -1.09 1.64 4.54
C GLY A 25 -2.33 0.91 5.07
N GLU A 26 -3.39 1.63 5.41
CA GLU A 26 -4.67 1.00 5.81
C GLU A 26 -5.31 0.32 4.60
N VAL A 27 -5.36 1.00 3.46
CA VAL A 27 -5.87 0.45 2.19
C VAL A 27 -5.07 -0.78 1.76
N LEU A 28 -3.73 -0.72 1.83
CA LEU A 28 -2.88 -1.86 1.49
C LEU A 28 -3.12 -3.06 2.41
N LYS A 29 -3.40 -2.84 3.69
CA LYS A 29 -3.68 -3.91 4.64
C LYS A 29 -4.97 -4.65 4.29
N GLU A 30 -6.02 -3.89 3.95
CA GLU A 30 -7.30 -4.44 3.48
C GLU A 30 -7.13 -5.23 2.17
N GLU A 31 -6.38 -4.70 1.20
CA GLU A 31 -6.09 -5.38 -0.08
C GLU A 31 -5.34 -6.69 0.10
N VAL A 32 -4.34 -6.71 0.99
CA VAL A 32 -3.52 -7.88 1.28
C VAL A 32 -4.35 -8.96 1.97
N GLU A 33 -5.26 -8.57 2.87
CA GLU A 33 -6.22 -9.46 3.52
C GLU A 33 -7.24 -10.03 2.52
N TYR A 34 -7.85 -9.17 1.69
CA TYR A 34 -8.79 -9.56 0.64
C TYR A 34 -8.17 -10.57 -0.34
N ARG A 35 -6.92 -10.36 -0.74
CA ARG A 35 -6.17 -11.24 -1.65
C ARG A 35 -5.58 -12.48 -0.96
N LYS A 36 -5.79 -12.66 0.36
CA LYS A 36 -5.19 -13.72 1.19
C LYS A 36 -3.67 -13.80 1.04
N LEU A 37 -3.04 -12.65 0.89
CA LEU A 37 -1.59 -12.52 0.77
C LEU A 37 -1.00 -12.24 2.17
N SER A 38 0.16 -12.80 2.49
CA SER A 38 0.86 -12.43 3.72
C SER A 38 1.76 -11.22 3.47
N GLN A 39 1.89 -10.33 4.45
CA GLN A 39 2.79 -9.17 4.35
C GLN A 39 4.25 -9.60 4.08
N ARG A 40 4.71 -10.73 4.64
CA ARG A 40 6.04 -11.27 4.36
C ARG A 40 6.20 -11.62 2.87
N LYS A 41 5.22 -12.31 2.30
CA LYS A 41 5.23 -12.66 0.89
C LYS A 41 5.16 -11.43 -0.01
N LEU A 42 4.37 -10.42 0.37
CA LEU A 42 4.35 -9.14 -0.34
C LEU A 42 5.73 -8.45 -0.29
N ALA A 43 6.38 -8.42 0.88
CA ALA A 43 7.69 -7.82 1.05
C ALA A 43 8.74 -8.53 0.18
N GLU A 44 8.72 -9.87 0.14
CA GLU A 44 9.57 -10.68 -0.75
C GLU A 44 9.31 -10.35 -2.24
N GLN A 45 8.05 -10.25 -2.65
CA GLN A 45 7.69 -9.90 -4.03
C GLN A 45 8.10 -8.48 -4.42
N MET A 46 8.11 -7.55 -3.47
CA MET A 46 8.56 -6.18 -3.67
C MET A 46 10.09 -6.01 -3.51
N GLY A 47 10.81 -7.04 -3.05
CA GLY A 47 12.24 -6.97 -2.79
C GLY A 47 12.61 -6.05 -1.62
N ILE A 48 11.68 -5.79 -0.70
CA ILE A 48 11.90 -4.94 0.48
C ILE A 48 11.94 -5.75 1.76
N SER A 49 12.53 -5.20 2.81
CA SER A 49 12.51 -5.85 4.12
C SER A 49 11.09 -5.84 4.72
N TYR A 50 10.74 -6.89 5.45
CA TYR A 50 9.47 -6.96 6.19
C TYR A 50 9.28 -5.76 7.14
N LYS A 51 10.36 -5.31 7.79
CA LYS A 51 10.32 -4.15 8.68
C LYS A 51 9.95 -2.88 7.92
N MET A 52 10.54 -2.66 6.74
CA MET A 52 10.22 -1.50 5.90
C MET A 52 8.77 -1.53 5.39
N LEU A 53 8.26 -2.71 4.98
CA LEU A 53 6.84 -2.84 4.64
C LEU A 53 5.95 -2.55 5.86
N ASN A 54 6.30 -3.07 7.03
CA ASN A 54 5.55 -2.83 8.26
C ASN A 54 5.53 -1.33 8.64
N ASP A 55 6.64 -0.62 8.43
CA ASP A 55 6.73 0.83 8.68
C ASP A 55 5.85 1.63 7.72
N ILE A 56 5.78 1.21 6.44
CA ILE A 56 4.87 1.77 5.43
C ILE A 56 3.41 1.51 5.80
N LEU A 57 3.07 0.31 6.28
CA LEU A 57 1.69 -0.03 6.64
C LEU A 57 1.21 0.71 7.89
N ASN A 58 2.08 0.87 8.89
CA ASN A 58 1.73 1.42 10.21
C ASN A 58 2.12 2.89 10.43
N LEU A 59 2.41 3.67 9.37
CA LEU A 59 2.79 5.09 9.50
C LEU A 59 4.05 5.37 10.35
N GLN A 60 4.90 4.38 10.62
CA GLN A 60 6.10 4.58 11.45
C GLN A 60 7.21 5.36 10.73
N TYR A 61 6.96 5.82 9.50
CA TYR A 61 7.87 6.64 8.70
C TYR A 61 8.07 8.07 9.23
N ASN A 62 7.47 8.45 10.36
CA ASN A 62 7.79 9.72 11.05
C ASN A 62 9.13 9.69 11.82
N ARG A 63 9.97 8.65 11.67
CA ARG A 63 11.33 8.62 12.22
C ARG A 63 12.43 9.11 11.27
N PHE A 64 12.09 9.45 10.03
CA PHE A 64 13.05 9.94 9.02
C PHE A 64 12.86 11.41 8.63
N VAL A 65 12.11 12.19 9.43
CA VAL A 65 12.21 13.65 9.35
C VAL A 65 13.47 14.07 10.11
N GLU A 66 14.63 13.98 9.44
CA GLU A 66 15.77 14.77 9.88
C GLU A 66 15.34 16.25 9.86
N PRO A 67 15.42 16.98 10.97
CA PRO A 67 15.12 18.40 10.98
C PRO A 67 16.18 19.13 10.14
N LEU A 68 15.75 19.75 9.05
CA LEU A 68 16.51 20.80 8.35
C LEU A 68 16.47 22.10 9.15
#